data_AF-A0A959VPI5-F1
#
_entry.id   AF-A0A959VPI5-F1
#
_cell.length_a   1.000
_cell.length_b   1.000
_cell.length_c   1.000
_cell.angle_alpha   90.00
_cell.angle_beta   90.00
_cell.angle_gamma   90.00
#
_symmetry.space_group_name_H-M   'P 1'
#
loop_
_entity.id
_entity.type
_entity.pdbx_description
1 polymer ?
#
loop_
_entity_poly.entity_id
_entity_poly.type
_entity_poly.pdbx_seq_one_letter_code
_entity_poly.pdbx_strand_id
1 'polypeptide(L)'
;MLRLRVDVLQSEREQLVEELICLDGVRRITSDPELHGGQFMISADVEPAAADNVLDVLHGLDLHHDDYVLVREEVLTRGVNPGGLTASGGYSWVEILGEARANARPVARYFLLMAVAGWIAGLGVIQSSTILIVGAMAVSPDLMPICSTCVGIVGRRMRLAGSSFLTLVLGVGTVMLVACIVTLALQLFGILDGNFDVREVELQGLAEADYTTGLIALGAGVAAMLSFETRGQSAVGVAISVTTVPAAAFFGAAIALGEITQAWGALLVLGINLVLLVIGGSITLFCQRQFTPVHRK
;
A
#
# COMPACT_ATOMS: atom_id res chain seq x y z
N MET A 1 -16.27 -4.08 0.85
CA MET A 1 -17.54 -4.83 0.89
C MET A 1 -17.29 -6.09 0.09
N LEU A 2 -17.92 -7.21 0.41
CA LEU A 2 -17.83 -8.42 -0.41
C LEU A 2 -19.07 -8.46 -1.31
N ARG A 3 -18.91 -8.93 -2.54
CA ARG A 3 -20.01 -9.16 -3.45
C ARG A 3 -20.05 -10.64 -3.77
N LEU A 4 -21.11 -11.27 -3.35
CA LEU A 4 -21.42 -12.66 -3.65
C LEU A 4 -22.07 -12.71 -5.03
N ARG A 5 -21.65 -13.66 -5.86
CA ARG A 5 -22.37 -14.16 -7.03
C ARG A 5 -22.46 -15.67 -6.90
N VAL A 6 -23.65 -16.23 -7.04
CA VAL A 6 -23.89 -17.68 -6.98
C VAL A 6 -24.80 -18.05 -8.13
N ASP A 7 -24.44 -19.08 -8.87
CA ASP A 7 -25.28 -19.69 -9.87
C ASP A 7 -25.95 -20.92 -9.25
N VAL A 8 -27.29 -20.92 -9.22
CA VAL A 8 -28.09 -22.00 -8.62
C VAL A 8 -29.16 -22.50 -9.56
N LEU A 9 -29.58 -23.74 -9.35
CA LEU A 9 -30.73 -24.30 -10.06
C LEU A 9 -32.04 -23.66 -9.57
N GLN A 10 -33.07 -23.70 -10.41
CA GLN A 10 -34.39 -23.19 -10.06
C GLN A 10 -34.96 -23.79 -8.76
N SER A 11 -34.63 -25.05 -8.45
CA SER A 11 -35.06 -25.75 -7.23
C SER A 11 -34.43 -25.22 -5.96
N GLU A 12 -33.22 -24.67 -6.03
CA GLU A 12 -32.42 -24.23 -4.86
C GLU A 12 -32.56 -22.73 -4.61
N ARG A 13 -33.03 -21.98 -5.62
CA ARG A 13 -33.17 -20.53 -5.59
C ARG A 13 -33.94 -20.02 -4.38
N GLU A 14 -35.12 -20.57 -4.11
CA GLU A 14 -36.00 -20.06 -3.03
C GLU A 14 -35.35 -20.30 -1.66
N GLN A 15 -34.78 -21.48 -1.45
CA GLN A 15 -34.10 -21.82 -0.21
C GLN A 15 -32.90 -20.91 0.05
N LEU A 16 -32.03 -20.71 -0.95
CA LEU A 16 -30.85 -19.86 -0.79
C LEU A 16 -31.22 -18.40 -0.52
N VAL A 17 -32.26 -17.86 -1.17
CA VAL A 17 -32.71 -16.50 -0.93
C VAL A 17 -33.25 -16.34 0.49
N GLU A 18 -34.04 -17.29 1.00
CA GLU A 18 -34.56 -17.26 2.37
C GLU A 18 -33.44 -17.31 3.41
N GLU A 19 -32.46 -18.20 3.24
CA GLU A 19 -31.33 -18.31 4.16
C GLU A 19 -30.46 -17.04 4.15
N LEU A 20 -30.18 -16.48 2.97
CA LEU A 20 -29.41 -15.23 2.85
C LEU A 20 -30.14 -14.02 3.44
N ILE A 21 -31.47 -13.95 3.35
CA ILE A 21 -32.26 -12.87 3.97
C ILE A 21 -32.17 -12.92 5.50
N CYS A 22 -32.05 -14.12 6.08
CA CYS A 22 -31.95 -14.30 7.53
C CYS A 22 -30.57 -13.96 8.10
N LEU A 23 -29.55 -13.80 7.26
CA LEU A 23 -28.19 -13.48 7.70
C LEU A 23 -27.99 -11.98 7.95
N ASP A 24 -27.65 -11.64 9.20
CA ASP A 24 -27.20 -10.29 9.55
C ASP A 24 -25.92 -9.93 8.78
N GLY A 25 -25.97 -8.81 8.05
CA GLY A 25 -24.84 -8.31 7.26
C GLY A 25 -24.88 -8.67 5.77
N VAL A 26 -25.92 -9.36 5.30
CA VAL A 26 -26.21 -9.55 3.88
C VAL A 26 -27.27 -8.55 3.42
N ARG A 27 -27.05 -7.86 2.29
CA ARG A 27 -27.94 -6.81 1.78
C ARG A 27 -28.02 -6.85 0.26
N ARG A 28 -29.06 -6.20 -0.30
CA ARG A 28 -29.27 -6.01 -1.75
C ARG A 28 -29.18 -7.33 -2.53
N ILE A 29 -29.92 -8.32 -2.07
CA ILE A 29 -30.02 -9.62 -2.74
C ILE A 29 -30.82 -9.42 -4.04
N THR A 30 -30.23 -9.76 -5.18
CA THR A 30 -30.89 -9.80 -6.49
C THR A 30 -30.82 -11.22 -7.04
N SER A 31 -31.81 -11.60 -7.85
CA SER A 31 -31.88 -12.90 -8.48
C SER A 31 -32.31 -12.70 -9.93
N ASP A 32 -31.39 -12.96 -10.84
CA ASP A 32 -31.57 -12.78 -12.27
C ASP A 32 -31.52 -14.14 -12.98
N PRO A 33 -32.46 -14.45 -13.89
CA PRO A 33 -32.42 -15.70 -14.65
C PRO A 33 -31.27 -15.67 -15.67
N GLU A 34 -30.56 -16.78 -15.81
CA GLU A 34 -29.55 -16.92 -16.85
C GLU A 34 -30.19 -17.15 -18.23
N LEU A 35 -29.58 -16.58 -19.27
CA LEU A 35 -30.10 -16.65 -20.65
C LEU A 35 -30.07 -18.07 -21.24
N HIS A 36 -29.21 -18.96 -20.74
CA HIS A 36 -29.03 -20.32 -21.25
C HIS A 36 -28.86 -21.30 -20.09
N GLY A 37 -29.94 -21.93 -19.59
CA GLY A 37 -29.75 -23.10 -18.72
C GLY A 37 -30.72 -23.34 -17.56
N GLY A 38 -31.81 -22.58 -17.39
CA GLY A 38 -32.71 -22.80 -16.25
C GLY A 38 -32.07 -22.55 -14.87
N GLN A 39 -30.88 -21.95 -14.88
CA GLN A 39 -30.12 -21.50 -13.72
C GLN A 39 -30.43 -20.03 -13.42
N PHE A 40 -30.20 -19.63 -12.17
CA PHE A 40 -30.38 -18.27 -11.68
C PHE A 40 -29.08 -17.80 -11.06
N MET A 41 -28.66 -16.59 -11.44
CA MET A 41 -27.56 -15.91 -10.77
C MET A 41 -28.13 -15.08 -9.62
N ILE A 42 -27.74 -15.42 -8.40
CA ILE A 42 -28.03 -14.66 -7.19
C ILE A 42 -26.82 -13.78 -6.87
N SER A 43 -27.06 -12.48 -6.68
CA SER A 43 -26.03 -11.53 -6.24
C SER A 43 -26.40 -10.89 -4.92
N ALA A 44 -25.44 -10.75 -4.00
CA ALA A 44 -25.67 -10.07 -2.73
C ALA A 44 -24.45 -9.26 -2.26
N ASP A 45 -24.70 -8.14 -1.59
CA ASP A 45 -23.67 -7.39 -0.88
C ASP A 45 -23.48 -8.01 0.53
N VAL A 46 -22.27 -8.48 0.82
CA VAL A 46 -21.92 -9.17 2.07
C VAL A 46 -20.92 -8.34 2.87
N GLU A 47 -21.23 -8.08 4.14
CA GLU A 47 -20.28 -7.47 5.08
C GLU A 47 -19.17 -8.47 5.47
N PRO A 48 -17.92 -8.03 5.71
CA PRO A 48 -16.83 -8.95 6.04
C PRO A 48 -17.09 -9.85 7.25
N ALA A 49 -17.86 -9.36 8.24
CA ALA A 49 -18.21 -10.13 9.43
C ALA A 49 -19.25 -11.24 9.16
N ALA A 50 -19.99 -11.15 8.05
CA ALA A 50 -21.00 -12.13 7.64
C ALA A 50 -20.47 -13.14 6.61
N ALA A 51 -19.22 -12.98 6.15
CA ALA A 51 -18.64 -13.79 5.08
C ALA A 51 -18.60 -15.29 5.43
N ASP A 52 -18.16 -15.62 6.65
CA ASP A 52 -18.05 -17.01 7.09
C ASP A 52 -19.44 -17.67 7.17
N ASN A 53 -20.44 -16.96 7.71
CA ASN A 53 -21.82 -17.46 7.78
C ASN A 53 -22.44 -17.67 6.39
N VAL A 54 -22.12 -16.81 5.43
CA VAL A 54 -22.57 -16.98 4.03
C VAL A 54 -21.93 -18.22 3.42
N LEU A 55 -20.64 -18.47 3.68
CA LEU A 55 -19.96 -19.67 3.20
C LEU A 55 -20.55 -20.95 3.81
N ASP A 56 -20.93 -20.91 5.09
CA ASP A 56 -21.58 -22.04 5.77
C ASP A 56 -22.94 -22.41 5.12
N VAL A 57 -23.74 -21.39 4.76
CA VAL A 57 -25.00 -21.58 4.02
C VAL A 57 -24.76 -22.20 2.64
N LEU A 58 -23.77 -21.69 1.89
CA LEU A 58 -23.46 -22.22 0.55
C LEU A 58 -22.94 -23.66 0.61
N HIS A 59 -22.13 -24.00 1.61
CA HIS A 59 -21.69 -25.37 1.85
C HIS A 59 -22.85 -26.29 2.26
N GLY A 60 -23.84 -25.78 3.00
CA GLY A 60 -25.03 -26.55 3.41
C GLY A 60 -25.91 -26.98 2.23
N LEU A 61 -25.84 -26.25 1.10
CA LEU A 61 -26.57 -26.53 -0.13
C LEU A 61 -25.79 -27.42 -1.12
N ASP A 62 -24.60 -27.90 -0.74
CA ASP A 62 -23.72 -28.75 -1.57
C ASP A 62 -23.36 -28.15 -2.95
N LEU A 63 -23.31 -26.81 -3.02
CA LEU A 63 -22.92 -26.10 -4.24
C LEU A 63 -21.45 -26.36 -4.57
N HIS A 64 -21.13 -26.54 -5.85
CA HIS A 64 -19.75 -26.74 -6.27
C HIS A 64 -18.94 -25.45 -6.08
N HIS A 65 -17.63 -25.57 -5.85
CA HIS A 65 -16.76 -24.41 -5.64
C HIS A 65 -16.69 -23.47 -6.86
N ASP A 66 -17.11 -23.95 -8.03
CA ASP A 66 -17.17 -23.16 -9.27
C ASP A 66 -18.49 -22.39 -9.41
N ASP A 67 -19.51 -22.70 -8.59
CA ASP A 67 -20.85 -22.12 -8.69
C ASP A 67 -20.98 -20.81 -7.90
N TYR A 68 -19.98 -20.43 -7.10
CA TYR A 68 -20.00 -19.16 -6.38
C TYR A 68 -18.66 -18.42 -6.38
N VAL A 69 -18.76 -17.10 -6.43
CA VAL A 69 -17.62 -16.19 -6.37
C VAL A 69 -17.89 -15.09 -5.34
N LEU A 70 -16.99 -14.97 -4.38
CA LEU A 70 -16.95 -13.85 -3.45
C LEU A 70 -15.89 -12.85 -3.88
N VAL A 71 -16.30 -11.70 -4.43
CA VAL A 71 -15.38 -10.65 -4.88
C VAL A 71 -15.30 -9.55 -3.84
N ARG A 72 -14.09 -9.19 -3.42
CA ARG A 72 -13.89 -7.97 -2.61
C ARG A 72 -13.97 -6.75 -3.49
N GLU A 73 -15.09 -6.02 -3.42
CA GLU A 73 -15.22 -4.71 -4.06
C GLU A 73 -14.69 -3.61 -3.13
N GLU A 74 -13.73 -2.84 -3.65
CA GLU A 74 -13.37 -1.53 -3.09
C GLU A 74 -14.42 -0.52 -3.53
N VAL A 75 -15.29 -0.16 -2.59
CA VAL A 75 -16.31 0.87 -2.79
C VAL A 75 -15.62 2.23 -2.72
N LEU A 76 -15.38 2.85 -3.88
CA LEU A 76 -14.71 4.16 -3.99
C LEU A 76 -15.63 5.34 -3.61
N THR A 77 -16.96 5.16 -3.71
CA THR A 77 -17.99 6.12 -3.27
C THR A 77 -19.29 5.35 -3.00
N ARG A 78 -20.02 5.66 -1.91
CA ARG A 78 -21.39 5.15 -1.69
C ARG A 78 -22.38 6.11 -2.37
N GLY A 79 -23.13 5.59 -3.34
CA GLY A 79 -24.12 6.35 -4.10
C GLY A 79 -25.36 6.71 -3.27
N VAL A 80 -25.74 7.98 -3.43
CA VAL A 80 -26.96 8.68 -2.97
C VAL A 80 -28.22 7.82 -3.06
N ASN A 81 -29.04 7.84 -2.00
CA ASN A 81 -30.37 7.23 -1.97
C ASN A 81 -31.25 7.75 -3.12
N PRO A 82 -31.74 6.89 -4.04
CA PRO A 82 -32.63 7.29 -5.14
C PRO A 82 -34.10 7.41 -4.69
N GLY A 83 -34.35 7.92 -3.48
CA GLY A 83 -35.70 8.00 -2.90
C GLY A 83 -35.96 9.19 -1.97
N GLY A 84 -35.05 10.16 -1.89
CA GLY A 84 -35.17 11.33 -1.02
C GLY A 84 -35.03 12.64 -1.78
N LEU A 85 -35.87 12.90 -2.77
CA LEU A 85 -36.05 14.25 -3.31
C LEU A 85 -36.79 15.09 -2.26
N THR A 86 -36.04 15.64 -1.31
CA THR A 86 -36.24 16.93 -0.59
C THR A 86 -35.40 16.97 0.68
N ALA A 87 -34.09 16.94 0.54
CA ALA A 87 -33.21 17.64 1.48
C ALA A 87 -32.00 18.15 0.70
N SER A 88 -31.84 19.47 0.71
CA SER A 88 -30.70 20.23 0.21
C SER A 88 -29.36 19.52 0.44
N GLY A 89 -28.47 19.58 -0.56
CA GLY A 89 -27.14 18.96 -0.57
C GLY A 89 -26.22 19.37 0.57
N GLY A 90 -26.42 18.77 1.74
CA GLY A 90 -25.50 18.74 2.86
C GLY A 90 -25.11 17.30 3.13
N TYR A 91 -23.85 16.97 2.93
CA TYR A 91 -23.26 15.74 3.46
C TYR A 91 -23.64 15.62 4.94
N SER A 92 -24.17 14.47 5.37
CA SER A 92 -24.45 14.28 6.80
C SER A 92 -23.12 14.34 7.56
N TRP A 93 -23.07 15.05 8.69
CA TRP A 93 -21.83 15.16 9.48
C TRP A 93 -21.25 13.78 9.85
N VAL A 94 -22.13 12.79 10.04
CA VAL A 94 -21.78 11.39 10.30
C VAL A 94 -21.07 10.74 9.09
N GLU A 95 -21.44 11.10 7.86
CA GLU A 95 -20.83 10.60 6.63
C GLU A 95 -19.46 11.22 6.38
N ILE A 96 -19.30 12.53 6.59
CA ILE A 96 -17.99 13.21 6.54
C ILE A 96 -17.05 12.58 7.58
N LEU A 97 -17.53 12.36 8.80
CA LEU A 97 -16.75 11.71 9.86
C LEU A 97 -16.41 10.25 9.53
N GLY A 98 -17.35 9.51 8.92
CA GLY A 98 -17.14 8.14 8.48
C GLY A 98 -16.08 8.04 7.38
N GLU A 99 -16.16 8.91 6.39
CA GLU A 99 -15.21 8.97 5.27
C GLU A 99 -13.84 9.52 5.70
N ALA A 100 -13.81 10.55 6.54
CA ALA A 100 -12.58 11.04 7.16
C ALA A 100 -11.91 9.93 7.98
N ARG A 101 -12.67 9.16 8.76
CA ARG A 101 -12.14 8.04 9.54
C ARG A 101 -11.68 6.88 8.67
N ALA A 102 -12.40 6.57 7.60
CA ALA A 102 -12.03 5.53 6.64
C ALA A 102 -10.74 5.89 5.89
N ASN A 103 -10.58 7.15 5.46
CA ASN A 103 -9.36 7.64 4.82
C ASN A 103 -8.21 7.85 5.81
N ALA A 104 -8.49 8.24 7.06
CA ALA A 104 -7.48 8.42 8.09
C ALA A 104 -6.83 7.11 8.55
N ARG A 105 -7.57 5.99 8.54
CA ARG A 105 -7.05 4.68 8.98
C ARG A 105 -5.84 4.20 8.15
N PRO A 106 -5.91 4.13 6.80
CA PRO A 106 -4.76 3.81 5.96
C PRO A 106 -3.60 4.79 6.12
N VAL A 107 -3.89 6.10 6.22
CA VAL A 107 -2.85 7.13 6.38
C VAL A 107 -2.12 6.98 7.72
N ALA A 108 -2.85 6.82 8.82
CA ALA A 108 -2.26 6.58 10.13
C ALA A 108 -1.46 5.27 10.18
N ARG A 109 -1.98 4.20 9.56
CA ARG A 109 -1.25 2.92 9.46
C ARG A 109 0.04 3.06 8.67
N TYR A 110 0.03 3.79 7.56
CA TYR A 110 1.22 4.08 6.75
C TYR A 110 2.29 4.77 7.61
N PHE A 111 1.95 5.89 8.26
CA PHE A 111 2.91 6.64 9.08
C PHE A 111 3.39 5.84 10.29
N LEU A 112 2.55 4.99 10.89
CA LEU A 112 2.96 4.11 11.97
C LEU A 112 3.98 3.07 11.49
N LEU A 113 3.77 2.45 10.33
CA LEU A 113 4.74 1.52 9.74
C LEU A 113 6.05 2.22 9.39
N MET A 114 5.99 3.44 8.84
CA MET A 114 7.18 4.26 8.57
C MET A 114 7.92 4.61 9.86
N ALA A 115 7.21 4.92 10.95
CA ALA A 115 7.82 5.17 12.25
C ALA A 115 8.51 3.91 12.81
N VAL A 116 7.87 2.74 12.72
CA VAL A 116 8.48 1.47 13.13
C VAL A 116 9.71 1.15 12.28
N ALA A 117 9.63 1.33 10.95
CA ALA A 117 10.77 1.18 10.06
C ALA A 117 11.92 2.12 10.43
N GLY A 118 11.63 3.39 10.73
CA GLY A 118 12.63 4.36 11.18
C GLY A 118 13.27 4.02 12.51
N TRP A 119 12.51 3.44 13.45
CA TRP A 119 13.06 2.98 14.72
C TRP A 119 14.02 1.80 14.52
N ILE A 120 13.61 0.77 13.77
CA ILE A 120 14.45 -0.39 13.48
C ILE A 120 15.68 0.02 12.67
N ALA A 121 15.50 0.86 11.64
CA ALA A 121 16.59 1.33 10.80
C ALA A 121 17.58 2.21 11.57
N GLY A 122 17.10 3.10 12.45
CA GLY A 122 17.96 3.91 13.32
C GLY A 122 18.87 3.03 14.21
N LEU A 123 18.30 1.99 14.82
CA LEU A 123 19.08 0.99 15.55
C LEU A 123 20.03 0.20 14.65
N GLY A 124 19.62 -0.09 13.42
CA GLY A 124 20.43 -0.75 12.41
C GLY A 124 21.65 0.07 11.99
N VAL A 125 21.49 1.38 11.80
CA VAL A 125 22.60 2.31 11.48
C VAL A 125 23.59 2.38 12.64
N ILE A 126 23.11 2.56 13.86
CA ILE A 126 23.98 2.72 15.04
C ILE A 126 24.76 1.43 15.34
N GLN A 127 24.13 0.26 15.16
CA GLN A 127 24.77 -1.04 15.41
C GLN A 127 25.48 -1.60 14.16
N SER A 128 25.55 -0.86 13.06
CA SER A 128 26.08 -1.35 11.77
C SER A 128 25.49 -2.70 11.35
N SER A 129 24.20 -2.93 11.61
CA SER A 129 23.54 -4.23 11.42
C SER A 129 22.73 -4.27 10.13
N THR A 130 23.27 -4.93 9.11
CA THR A 130 22.57 -5.17 7.84
C THR A 130 21.26 -5.92 8.03
N ILE A 131 21.16 -6.83 9.01
CA ILE A 131 19.94 -7.60 9.29
C ILE A 131 18.81 -6.67 9.74
N LEU A 132 19.08 -5.73 10.65
CA LEU A 132 18.07 -4.75 11.10
C LEU A 132 17.66 -3.81 9.97
N ILE A 133 18.63 -3.37 9.17
CA ILE A 133 18.39 -2.52 8.01
C ILE A 133 17.47 -3.21 6.99
N VAL A 134 17.73 -4.47 6.65
CA VAL A 134 16.87 -5.28 5.77
C VAL A 134 15.51 -5.54 6.41
N GLY A 135 15.45 -5.77 7.73
CA GLY A 135 14.19 -5.89 8.46
C GLY A 135 13.33 -4.62 8.37
N ALA A 136 13.94 -3.44 8.52
CA ALA A 136 13.24 -2.16 8.38
C ALA A 136 12.69 -1.94 6.96
N MET A 137 13.47 -2.33 5.94
CA MET A 137 13.02 -2.27 4.53
C MET A 137 11.77 -3.11 4.29
N ALA A 138 11.66 -4.27 4.93
CA ALA A 138 10.51 -5.15 4.78
C ALA A 138 9.24 -4.62 5.47
N VAL A 139 9.39 -3.76 6.47
CA VAL A 139 8.29 -3.13 7.19
C VAL A 139 7.74 -1.92 6.44
N SER A 140 8.56 -1.21 5.65
CA SER A 140 8.17 0.07 5.04
C SER A 140 7.26 -0.10 3.80
N PRO A 141 6.06 0.52 3.78
CA PRO A 141 5.12 0.41 2.66
C PRO A 141 5.36 1.45 1.55
N ASP A 142 6.60 1.63 1.10
CA ASP A 142 6.98 2.71 0.17
C ASP A 142 6.66 2.43 -1.31
N LEU A 143 6.47 1.15 -1.66
CA LEU A 143 6.12 0.71 -3.02
C LEU A 143 4.85 1.39 -3.54
N MET A 144 3.81 1.50 -2.71
CA MET A 144 2.49 1.93 -3.15
C MET A 144 2.44 3.43 -3.53
N PRO A 145 2.99 4.36 -2.72
CA PRO A 145 3.17 5.75 -3.13
C PRO A 145 4.00 5.91 -4.41
N ILE A 146 5.11 5.16 -4.53
CA ILE A 146 6.00 5.20 -5.71
C ILE A 146 5.24 4.80 -6.99
N CYS A 147 4.60 3.64 -6.99
CA CYS A 147 3.85 3.17 -8.16
C CYS A 147 2.71 4.12 -8.50
N SER A 148 2.02 4.67 -7.51
CA SER A 148 0.97 5.68 -7.71
C SER A 148 1.51 6.96 -8.36
N THR A 149 2.72 7.40 -7.98
CA THR A 149 3.42 8.50 -8.65
C THR A 149 3.72 8.18 -10.11
N CYS A 150 4.29 7.00 -10.42
CA CYS A 150 4.56 6.57 -11.79
C CYS A 150 3.28 6.51 -12.64
N VAL A 151 2.20 5.94 -12.10
CA VAL A 151 0.88 5.88 -12.76
C VAL A 151 0.31 7.28 -13.01
N GLY A 152 0.46 8.20 -12.05
CA GLY A 152 0.07 9.60 -12.21
C GLY A 152 0.84 10.30 -13.33
N ILE A 153 2.16 10.07 -13.43
CA ILE A 153 3.04 10.64 -14.44
C ILE A 153 2.67 10.11 -15.84
N VAL A 154 2.68 8.79 -16.02
CA VAL A 154 2.38 8.13 -17.31
C VAL A 154 0.92 8.35 -17.73
N GLY A 155 0.01 8.42 -16.75
CA GLY A 155 -1.41 8.70 -16.95
C GLY A 155 -1.75 10.16 -17.19
N ARG A 156 -0.77 11.09 -17.18
CA ARG A 156 -0.95 12.55 -17.26
C ARG A 156 -1.88 13.13 -16.17
N ARG A 157 -2.00 12.45 -15.03
CA ARG A 157 -2.79 12.87 -13.86
C ARG A 157 -1.86 13.50 -12.81
N MET A 158 -1.37 14.71 -13.10
CA MET A 158 -0.35 15.39 -12.26
C MET A 158 -0.79 15.62 -10.80
N ARG A 159 -2.10 15.82 -10.55
CA ARG A 159 -2.63 15.93 -9.19
C ARG A 159 -2.42 14.64 -8.38
N LEU A 160 -2.63 13.48 -9.00
CA LEU A 160 -2.39 12.17 -8.39
C LEU A 160 -0.88 11.95 -8.17
N ALA A 161 -0.06 12.25 -9.19
CA ALA A 161 1.39 12.13 -9.08
C ALA A 161 1.95 12.96 -7.92
N GLY A 162 1.50 14.22 -7.80
CA GLY A 162 1.92 15.14 -6.74
C GLY A 162 1.46 14.69 -5.36
N SER A 163 0.20 14.27 -5.19
CA SER A 163 -0.30 13.81 -3.88
C SER A 163 0.40 12.53 -3.41
N SER A 164 0.66 11.60 -4.33
CA SER A 164 1.34 10.34 -4.00
C SER A 164 2.82 10.54 -3.71
N PHE A 165 3.49 11.42 -4.47
CA PHE A 165 4.87 11.80 -4.21
C PHE A 165 5.02 12.52 -2.87
N LEU A 166 4.09 13.44 -2.54
CA LEU A 166 4.09 14.11 -1.25
C LEU A 166 3.91 13.10 -0.10
N THR A 167 3.04 12.10 -0.27
CA THR A 167 2.85 11.04 0.72
C THR A 167 4.14 10.25 0.95
N LEU A 168 4.86 9.91 -0.12
CA LEU A 168 6.17 9.26 -0.05
C LEU A 168 7.19 10.12 0.71
N VAL A 169 7.30 11.40 0.37
CA VAL A 169 8.24 12.33 1.02
C VAL A 169 7.93 12.47 2.51
N LEU A 170 6.65 12.59 2.88
CA LEU A 170 6.24 12.66 4.28
C LEU A 170 6.54 11.35 5.04
N GLY A 171 6.35 10.20 4.40
CA GLY A 171 6.68 8.90 4.99
C GLY A 171 8.18 8.74 5.23
N VAL A 172 9.00 9.03 4.22
CA VAL A 172 10.46 9.03 4.32
C VAL A 172 10.95 10.05 5.36
N GLY A 173 10.32 11.23 5.42
CA GLY A 173 10.58 12.23 6.45
C GLY A 173 10.24 11.72 7.86
N THR A 174 9.22 10.88 8.00
CA THR A 174 8.88 10.22 9.26
C THR A 174 9.98 9.24 9.68
N VAL A 175 10.54 8.47 8.74
CA VAL A 175 11.71 7.59 9.00
C VAL A 175 12.91 8.41 9.47
N MET A 176 13.24 9.50 8.78
CA MET A 176 14.34 10.40 9.16
C MET A 176 14.15 10.96 10.58
N LEU A 177 12.96 11.47 10.87
CA LEU A 177 12.63 12.06 12.16
C LEU A 177 12.72 11.04 13.28
N VAL A 178 12.16 9.84 13.09
CA VAL A 178 12.20 8.80 14.12
C VAL A 178 13.62 8.27 14.32
N ALA A 179 14.38 8.05 13.24
CA ALA A 179 15.79 7.65 13.37
C ALA A 179 16.60 8.69 14.14
N CYS A 180 16.41 9.98 13.85
CA CYS A 180 17.04 11.08 14.58
C CYS A 180 16.67 11.05 16.09
N ILE A 181 15.38 10.91 16.42
CA ILE A 181 14.91 10.82 17.82
C ILE A 181 15.54 9.62 18.53
N VAL A 182 15.61 8.46 17.86
CA VAL A 182 16.20 7.24 18.43
C VAL A 182 17.69 7.44 18.70
N THR A 183 18.44 8.02 17.77
CA THR A 183 19.86 8.34 17.95
C THR A 183 20.07 9.32 19.10
N LEU A 184 19.29 10.41 19.17
CA LEU A 184 19.35 11.37 20.28
C LEU A 184 19.01 10.74 21.62
N ALA A 185 17.99 9.88 21.67
CA ALA A 185 17.62 9.17 22.88
C ALA A 185 18.78 8.29 23.38
N LEU A 186 19.42 7.54 22.50
CA LEU A 186 20.55 6.67 22.86
C LEU A 186 21.77 7.46 23.33
N GLN A 187 22.05 8.65 22.75
CA GLN A 187 23.05 9.58 23.28
C GLN A 187 22.68 10.04 24.69
N LEU A 188 21.43 10.44 24.92
CA LEU A 188 20.97 10.93 26.22
C LEU A 188 21.06 9.88 27.32
N PHE A 189 20.80 8.61 26.99
CA PHE A 189 20.95 7.48 27.92
C PHE A 189 22.40 7.00 28.09
N GLY A 190 23.38 7.62 27.41
CA GLY A 190 24.79 7.25 27.52
C GLY A 190 25.10 5.86 26.96
N ILE A 191 24.27 5.36 26.04
CA ILE A 191 24.43 4.04 25.40
C ILE A 191 25.41 4.14 24.23
N LEU A 192 25.52 5.31 23.60
CA LEU A 192 26.57 5.58 22.61
C LEU A 192 27.84 6.04 23.30
N ASP A 193 28.97 5.42 22.95
CA ASP A 193 30.29 5.91 23.31
C ASP A 193 30.50 7.32 22.72
N GLY A 194 31.06 8.24 23.51
CA GLY A 194 31.21 9.66 23.15
C GLY A 194 32.13 9.96 21.95
N ASN A 195 32.69 8.93 21.32
CA ASN A 195 33.55 8.98 20.13
C ASN A 195 32.91 8.28 18.91
N PHE A 196 31.62 7.94 18.95
CA PHE A 196 30.94 7.28 17.85
C PHE A 196 30.88 8.20 16.62
N ASP A 197 31.67 7.85 15.59
CA ASP A 197 31.72 8.54 14.31
C ASP A 197 30.88 7.76 13.30
N VAL A 198 29.92 8.41 12.65
CA VAL A 198 29.08 7.77 11.62
C VAL A 198 29.93 7.31 10.43
N ARG A 199 31.13 7.87 10.26
CA ARG A 199 32.10 7.47 9.23
C ARG A 199 32.66 6.08 9.42
N GLU A 200 32.66 5.54 10.64
CA GLU A 200 33.14 4.18 10.94
C GLU A 200 32.08 3.11 10.70
N VAL A 201 30.83 3.51 10.47
CA VAL A 201 29.77 2.59 10.06
C VAL A 201 30.15 2.00 8.69
N GLU A 202 30.25 0.67 8.59
CA GLU A 202 30.55 -0.08 7.34
C GLU A 202 29.55 0.15 6.20
N LEU A 203 28.60 1.07 6.38
CA LEU A 203 27.60 1.51 5.42
C LEU A 203 28.01 2.79 4.68
N GLN A 204 29.29 3.12 4.55
CA GLN A 204 29.78 4.28 3.77
C GLN A 204 29.15 4.36 2.36
N GLY A 205 28.83 3.22 1.74
CA GLY A 205 28.10 3.17 0.46
C GLY A 205 26.66 3.72 0.48
N LEU A 206 26.10 4.05 1.65
CA LEU A 206 24.81 4.75 1.79
C LEU A 206 24.96 6.28 1.67
N ALA A 207 26.15 6.84 1.91
CA ALA A 207 26.44 8.27 1.83
C ALA A 207 27.25 8.64 0.58
N GLU A 208 27.95 7.68 -0.02
CA GLU A 208 28.65 7.87 -1.28
C GLU A 208 27.77 7.48 -2.47
N ALA A 209 27.43 8.48 -3.30
CA ALA A 209 26.70 8.28 -4.54
C ALA A 209 27.61 7.60 -5.59
N ASP A 210 27.67 6.28 -5.56
CA ASP A 210 28.32 5.51 -6.63
C ASP A 210 27.37 5.26 -7.81
N TYR A 211 27.92 5.11 -9.02
CA TYR A 211 27.14 4.82 -10.23
C TYR A 211 26.34 3.51 -10.10
N THR A 212 26.84 2.58 -9.30
CA THR A 212 26.21 1.30 -8.98
C THR A 212 24.89 1.48 -8.23
N THR A 213 24.83 2.41 -7.26
CA THR A 213 23.63 2.73 -6.48
C THR A 213 22.51 3.27 -7.38
N GLY A 214 22.86 4.11 -8.35
CA GLY A 214 21.91 4.60 -9.34
C GLY A 214 21.37 3.50 -10.26
N LEU A 215 22.21 2.56 -10.69
CA LEU A 215 21.78 1.43 -11.52
C LEU A 215 20.82 0.49 -10.77
N ILE A 216 21.10 0.25 -9.49
CA ILE A 216 20.22 -0.53 -8.61
C ILE A 216 18.88 0.17 -8.42
N ALA A 217 18.86 1.50 -8.20
CA ALA A 217 17.62 2.26 -8.06
C ALA A 217 16.75 2.22 -9.33
N LEU A 218 17.38 2.31 -10.52
CA LEU A 218 16.69 2.12 -11.80
C LEU A 218 16.08 0.72 -11.90
N GLY A 219 16.87 -0.33 -11.62
CA GLY A 219 16.40 -1.72 -11.64
C GLY A 219 15.27 -1.99 -10.65
N ALA A 220 15.35 -1.42 -9.44
CA ALA A 220 14.31 -1.50 -8.42
C ALA A 220 13.01 -0.83 -8.91
N GLY A 221 13.10 0.32 -9.59
CA GLY A 221 11.94 0.97 -10.22
C GLY A 221 11.25 0.10 -11.28
N VAL A 222 12.04 -0.62 -12.09
CA VAL A 222 11.51 -1.59 -13.06
C VAL A 222 10.79 -2.73 -12.34
N ALA A 223 11.44 -3.36 -11.36
CA ALA A 223 10.87 -4.46 -10.58
C ALA A 223 9.57 -4.04 -9.87
N ALA A 224 9.55 -2.83 -9.28
CA ALA A 224 8.40 -2.23 -8.63
C ALA A 224 7.16 -2.26 -9.52
N MET A 225 7.32 -1.79 -10.74
CA MET A 225 6.20 -1.62 -11.66
C MET A 225 5.72 -2.96 -12.21
N LEU A 226 6.62 -3.90 -12.47
CA LEU A 226 6.28 -5.28 -12.87
C LEU A 226 5.51 -6.04 -11.78
N SER A 227 5.87 -5.84 -10.50
CA SER A 227 5.21 -6.50 -9.36
C SER A 227 4.02 -5.76 -8.79
N PHE A 228 3.77 -4.52 -9.22
CA PHE A 228 2.52 -3.84 -8.93
C PHE A 228 1.35 -4.46 -9.72
N GLU A 229 1.62 -4.96 -10.93
CA GLU A 229 0.62 -5.53 -11.83
C GLU A 229 0.31 -7.01 -11.54
N THR A 230 1.30 -7.76 -11.04
CA THR A 230 1.12 -9.12 -10.52
C THR A 230 0.83 -9.04 -9.02
N ARG A 231 -0.06 -9.86 -8.45
CA ARG A 231 -0.42 -9.79 -7.01
C ARG A 231 0.74 -10.11 -6.02
N GLY A 232 2.00 -10.10 -6.46
CA GLY A 232 3.22 -10.40 -5.70
C GLY A 232 3.82 -9.19 -4.97
N GLN A 233 3.00 -8.42 -4.26
CA GLN A 233 3.39 -7.12 -3.67
C GLN A 233 4.44 -7.22 -2.54
N SER A 234 4.54 -8.37 -1.86
CA SER A 234 5.34 -8.48 -0.62
C SER A 234 6.84 -8.63 -0.84
N ALA A 235 7.30 -9.30 -1.90
CA ALA A 235 8.74 -9.54 -2.12
C ALA A 235 9.44 -8.33 -2.74
N VAL A 236 8.72 -7.55 -3.55
CA VAL A 236 9.28 -6.41 -4.28
C VAL A 236 9.28 -5.12 -3.47
N GLY A 237 8.38 -4.98 -2.49
CA GLY A 237 8.43 -3.87 -1.53
C GLY A 237 9.76 -3.80 -0.78
N VAL A 238 10.30 -4.95 -0.35
CA VAL A 238 11.60 -5.06 0.31
C VAL A 238 12.72 -4.55 -0.60
N ALA A 239 12.73 -4.96 -1.87
CA ALA A 239 13.79 -4.65 -2.84
C ALA A 239 13.88 -3.15 -3.22
N ILE A 240 12.79 -2.40 -3.08
CA ILE A 240 12.70 -0.96 -3.41
C ILE A 240 13.11 -0.10 -2.22
N SER A 241 12.72 -0.55 -1.03
CA SER A 241 13.09 0.11 0.21
C SER A 241 14.60 0.01 0.48
N VAL A 242 15.31 -0.86 -0.26
CA VAL A 242 16.78 -1.08 -0.19
C VAL A 242 17.59 0.21 -0.20
N THR A 243 17.12 1.24 -0.90
CA THR A 243 17.88 2.48 -1.06
C THR A 243 17.27 3.67 -0.34
N THR A 244 15.99 3.62 0.05
CA THR A 244 15.27 4.77 0.63
C THR A 244 15.31 4.76 2.16
N VAL A 245 14.93 3.65 2.80
CA VAL A 245 14.91 3.57 4.27
C VAL A 245 16.31 3.69 4.88
N PRO A 246 17.37 3.03 4.38
CA PRO A 246 18.70 3.17 4.98
C PRO A 246 19.27 4.57 4.84
N ALA A 247 19.13 5.19 3.65
CA ALA A 247 19.60 6.55 3.43
C ALA A 247 18.84 7.55 4.31
N ALA A 248 17.53 7.38 4.49
CA ALA A 248 16.72 8.19 5.38
C ALA A 248 17.08 8.01 6.86
N ALA A 249 17.32 6.77 7.30
CA ALA A 249 17.74 6.48 8.66
C ALA A 249 19.15 7.00 8.96
N PHE A 250 20.08 6.83 8.02
CA PHE A 250 21.43 7.37 8.10
C PHE A 250 21.41 8.89 8.17
N PHE A 251 20.60 9.55 7.33
CA PHE A 251 20.37 10.99 7.41
C PHE A 251 19.91 11.43 8.81
N GLY A 252 18.90 10.75 9.36
CA GLY A 252 18.39 11.03 10.70
C GLY A 252 19.46 10.88 11.78
N ALA A 253 20.24 9.79 11.73
CA ALA A 253 21.33 9.55 12.66
C ALA A 253 22.47 10.57 12.55
N ALA A 254 22.87 10.91 11.31
CA ALA A 254 23.91 11.92 11.05
C ALA A 254 23.51 13.31 11.57
N ILE A 255 22.24 13.71 11.40
CA ILE A 255 21.73 14.95 12.00
C ILE A 255 21.82 14.90 13.53
N ALA A 256 21.40 13.80 14.15
CA ALA A 256 21.45 13.64 15.59
C ALA A 256 22.88 13.68 16.16
N LEU A 257 23.87 13.23 15.38
CA LEU A 257 25.29 13.26 15.75
C LEU A 257 25.98 14.59 15.38
N GLY A 258 25.28 15.53 14.74
CA GLY A 258 25.83 16.81 14.33
C GLY A 258 26.69 16.74 13.05
N GLU A 259 26.71 15.60 12.36
CA GLU A 259 27.47 15.36 11.14
C GLU A 259 26.73 15.88 9.89
N ILE A 260 26.62 17.21 9.79
CA ILE A 260 25.83 17.88 8.74
C ILE A 260 26.33 17.54 7.32
N THR A 261 27.63 17.39 7.12
CA THR A 261 28.19 17.02 5.80
C THR A 261 27.72 15.65 5.35
N GLN A 262 27.70 14.66 6.25
CA GLN A 262 27.24 13.30 5.94
C GLN A 262 25.72 13.25 5.75
N ALA A 263 24.98 14.02 6.54
CA ALA A 263 23.54 14.20 6.34
C ALA A 263 23.26 14.73 4.92
N TRP A 264 23.97 15.77 4.46
CA TRP A 264 23.79 16.26 3.09
C TRP A 264 24.10 15.22 2.02
N GLY A 265 25.17 14.43 2.20
CA GLY A 265 25.51 13.33 1.29
C GLY A 265 24.38 12.31 1.18
N ALA A 266 23.87 11.81 2.31
CA ALA A 266 22.77 10.86 2.35
C ALA A 266 21.47 11.42 1.76
N LEU A 267 21.18 12.71 1.96
CA LEU A 267 20.01 13.37 1.38
C LEU A 267 20.12 13.46 -0.15
N LEU A 268 21.31 13.75 -0.68
CA LEU A 268 21.56 13.76 -2.12
C LEU A 268 21.40 12.37 -2.72
N VAL A 269 21.99 11.35 -2.11
CA VAL A 269 21.85 9.94 -2.53
C VAL A 269 20.37 9.53 -2.54
N LEU A 270 19.65 9.84 -1.47
CA LEU A 270 18.21 9.58 -1.38
C LEU A 270 17.45 10.26 -2.52
N GLY A 271 17.71 11.55 -2.77
CA GLY A 271 17.05 12.31 -3.83
C GLY A 271 17.31 11.72 -5.22
N ILE A 272 18.56 11.39 -5.53
CA ILE A 272 18.95 10.74 -6.79
C ILE A 272 18.24 9.39 -6.94
N ASN A 273 18.26 8.55 -5.90
CA ASN A 273 17.62 7.24 -5.92
C ASN A 273 16.11 7.36 -6.17
N LEU A 274 15.45 8.30 -5.48
CA LEU A 274 14.01 8.52 -5.63
C LEU A 274 13.64 8.93 -7.07
N VAL A 275 14.43 9.83 -7.67
CA VAL A 275 14.25 10.26 -9.07
C VAL A 275 14.44 9.08 -10.02
N LEU A 276 15.53 8.32 -9.88
CA LEU A 276 15.82 7.18 -10.75
C LEU A 276 14.75 6.09 -10.62
N LEU A 277 14.24 5.85 -9.43
CA LEU A 277 13.20 4.86 -9.18
C LEU A 277 11.87 5.25 -9.86
N VAL A 278 11.50 6.52 -9.78
CA VAL A 278 10.32 7.06 -10.49
C VAL A 278 10.53 7.02 -12.00
N ILE A 279 11.72 7.35 -12.51
CA ILE A 279 12.05 7.27 -13.94
C ILE A 279 11.94 5.83 -14.43
N GLY A 280 12.62 4.89 -13.76
CA GLY A 280 12.61 3.46 -14.11
C GLY A 280 11.19 2.90 -14.13
N GLY A 281 10.42 3.13 -13.06
CA GLY A 281 9.03 2.68 -12.99
C GLY A 281 8.13 3.33 -14.04
N SER A 282 8.31 4.62 -14.32
CA SER A 282 7.54 5.32 -15.35
C SER A 282 7.85 4.80 -16.76
N ILE A 283 9.13 4.53 -17.07
CA ILE A 283 9.55 3.94 -18.35
C ILE A 283 8.94 2.54 -18.50
N THR A 284 9.03 1.69 -17.48
CA THR A 284 8.44 0.35 -17.49
C THR A 284 6.94 0.40 -17.76
N LEU A 285 6.20 1.22 -17.00
CA LEU A 285 4.77 1.37 -17.19
C LEU A 285 4.41 1.90 -18.57
N PHE A 286 5.20 2.86 -19.08
CA PHE A 286 5.02 3.41 -20.42
C PHE A 286 5.20 2.34 -21.49
N CYS A 287 6.27 1.54 -21.40
CA CYS A 287 6.52 0.42 -22.31
C CYS A 287 5.39 -0.61 -22.24
N GLN A 288 5.00 -1.05 -21.04
CA GLN A 288 3.89 -2.00 -20.87
C GLN A 288 2.61 -1.49 -21.54
N ARG A 289 2.28 -0.20 -21.36
CA ARG A 289 1.11 0.41 -22.00
C ARG A 289 1.14 0.38 -23.53
N GLN A 290 2.33 0.42 -24.13
CA GLN A 290 2.48 0.36 -25.59
C GLN A 290 2.43 -1.08 -26.12
N PHE A 291 2.91 -2.06 -25.33
CA PHE A 291 3.00 -3.45 -25.76
C PHE A 291 1.81 -4.33 -25.36
N THR A 292 0.95 -3.92 -24.43
CA THR A 292 -0.28 -4.67 -24.11
C THR A 292 -1.32 -4.47 -25.22
N PRO A 293 -1.64 -5.49 -26.04
CA PRO A 293 -2.68 -5.37 -27.05
C PRO A 293 -4.03 -5.20 -26.36
N VAL A 294 -4.59 -3.99 -26.46
CA VAL A 294 -5.97 -3.73 -26.06
C VAL A 294 -6.86 -4.61 -26.94
N HIS A 295 -7.31 -5.74 -26.40
CA HIS A 295 -8.39 -6.51 -27.00
C HIS A 295 -9.65 -5.65 -26.91
N ARG A 296 -9.84 -4.83 -27.93
CA ARG A 296 -11.05 -4.05 -28.16
C ARG A 296 -12.12 -5.05 -28.59
N LYS A 297 -12.91 -5.55 -27.63
CA LYS A 297 -14.22 -6.14 -27.91
C LYS A 297 -15.22 -5.02 -28.18
#